data_AF-A0A3M2BME3-F1
#
_entry.id   AF-A0A3M2BME3-F1
#
_cell.length_a   1.000
_cell.length_b   1.000
_cell.length_c   1.000
_cell.angle_alpha   90.00
_cell.angle_beta   90.00
_cell.angle_gamma   90.00
#
_symmetry.space_group_name_H-M   'P 1'
#
loop_
_entity.id
_entity.type
_entity.pdbx_description
1 polymer ?
#
loop_
_entity_poly.entity_id
_entity_poly.type
_entity_poly.pdbx_seq_one_letter_code
_entity_poly.pdbx_strand_id
1 'polypeptide(L)' 'MSDLTCRELADFLLDYLEGELPAAQARTFADHLAACPACESYLDSYRRTVALERQAFADDDCDVPEELVQAILAARRA' A
#
# COMPACT_ATOMS: atom_id res chain seq x y z
N MET A 1 -6.68 26.88 -0.58
CA MET A 1 -5.53 25.99 -0.82
C MET A 1 -5.83 24.76 -0.01
N SER A 2 -6.10 23.63 -0.66
CA SER A 2 -6.31 22.38 0.07
C SER A 2 -4.94 21.90 0.50
N ASP A 3 -4.67 21.97 1.80
CA ASP A 3 -3.49 21.37 2.39
C ASP A 3 -3.63 19.85 2.28
N LEU A 4 -2.58 19.18 1.80
CA LEU A 4 -2.52 17.73 1.74
C LEU A 4 -2.67 17.17 3.15
N THR A 5 -3.69 16.34 3.38
CA THR A 5 -3.89 15.69 4.67
C THR A 5 -2.92 14.53 4.85
N CYS A 6 -2.67 14.14 6.10
CA CYS A 6 -1.86 12.95 6.39
C CYS A 6 -2.43 11.68 5.74
N ARG A 7 -3.76 11.59 5.60
CA ARG A 7 -4.43 10.45 4.97
C ARG A 7 -4.15 10.40 3.47
N GLU A 8 -4.38 11.51 2.78
CA GLU A 8 -4.12 11.59 1.33
C GLU A 8 -2.66 11.28 0.99
N LEU A 9 -1.72 11.72 1.83
CA LEU A 9 -0.31 11.35 1.66
C LEU A 9 -0.07 9.86 1.88
N ALA A 10 -0.62 9.27 2.94
CA ALA A 10 -0.43 7.85 3.25
C ALA A 10 -1.02 6.96 2.15
N ASP A 11 -2.23 7.29 1.67
CA ASP A 11 -2.90 6.57 0.59
C ASP A 11 -2.07 6.64 -0.69
N PHE A 12 -1.57 7.83 -1.07
CA PHE A 12 -0.69 7.99 -2.23
C PHE A 12 0.59 7.14 -2.14
N LEU A 13 1.22 7.06 -0.96
CA LEU A 13 2.43 6.27 -0.76
C LEU A 13 2.14 4.77 -0.82
N LEU A 14 0.99 4.33 -0.31
CA LEU A 14 0.54 2.95 -0.42
C LEU A 14 0.29 2.58 -1.89
N ASP A 15 -0.49 3.39 -2.62
CA ASP A 15 -0.76 3.20 -4.05
C ASP A 15 0.54 3.13 -4.87
N TYR A 16 1.54 3.95 -4.51
CA TYR A 16 2.85 3.90 -5.15
C TYR A 16 3.58 2.57 -4.89
N LEU A 17 3.55 2.08 -3.65
CA LEU A 17 4.19 0.81 -3.27
C LEU A 17 3.47 -0.40 -3.86
N GLU A 18 2.16 -0.34 -4.01
CA GLU A 18 1.33 -1.42 -4.59
C GLU A 18 1.26 -1.36 -6.12
N GLY A 19 1.79 -0.29 -6.72
CA GLY A 19 1.83 -0.11 -8.18
C GLY A 19 0.47 0.28 -8.77
N GLU A 20 -0.41 0.84 -7.97
CA GLU A 20 -1.78 1.24 -8.35
C GLU A 20 -1.85 2.68 -8.88
N LEU A 21 -0.79 3.47 -8.70
CA LEU A 21 -0.73 4.82 -9.26
C LEU A 21 -0.72 4.82 -10.79
N PRO A 22 -1.37 5.82 -11.43
CA PRO A 22 -1.23 6.06 -12.86
C PRO A 22 0.25 6.20 -13.25
N ALA A 23 0.65 5.57 -14.36
CA ALA A 23 2.06 5.47 -14.78
C ALA A 23 2.80 6.83 -14.83
N ALA A 24 2.12 7.90 -15.26
CA ALA A 24 2.69 9.24 -15.29
C ALA A 24 2.99 9.80 -13.89
N GLN A 25 2.10 9.53 -12.92
CA GLN A 25 2.29 9.95 -11.53
C GLN A 25 3.39 9.13 -10.86
N ALA A 26 3.38 7.81 -11.03
CA ALA A 26 4.43 6.92 -10.52
C ALA A 26 5.82 7.33 -11.04
N ARG A 27 5.91 7.69 -12.34
CA ARG A 27 7.16 8.18 -12.93
C ARG A 27 7.60 9.51 -12.31
N THR A 28 6.69 10.47 -12.18
CA THR A 28 6.99 11.78 -11.58
C THR A 28 7.47 11.64 -10.14
N PHE A 29 6.85 10.74 -9.37
CA PHE A 29 7.25 10.48 -7.99
C PHE A 29 8.59 9.75 -7.91
N ALA A 30 8.85 8.79 -8.80
CA ALA A 30 10.16 8.13 -8.89
C ALA A 30 11.28 9.13 -9.22
N ASP A 31 11.04 10.06 -10.14
CA ASP A 31 12.00 11.12 -10.45
C ASP A 31 12.24 12.04 -9.23
N HIS A 32 11.20 12.32 -8.43
CA HIS A 32 11.34 13.06 -7.17
C HIS A 32 12.17 12.30 -6.13
N LEU A 33 11.92 11.01 -5.93
CA LEU A 33 12.69 10.17 -5.00
C LEU A 33 14.17 10.15 -5.38
N ALA A 34 14.48 10.07 -6.68
CA ALA A 34 15.86 10.14 -7.17
C ALA A 34 16.55 11.49 -6.90
N ALA A 35 15.78 12.58 -6.79
CA ALA A 35 16.29 13.93 -6.57
C ALA A 35 16.27 14.36 -5.08
N CYS A 36 15.59 13.62 -4.20
CA CYS A 36 15.35 14.02 -2.81
C CYS A 36 15.64 12.88 -1.81
N PRO A 37 16.87 12.80 -1.26
CA PRO A 37 17.27 11.75 -0.31
C PRO A 37 16.41 11.67 0.96
N ALA A 38 15.84 12.80 1.39
CA ALA A 38 14.94 12.84 2.54
C ALA A 38 13.62 12.10 2.27
N CYS A 39 13.05 12.26 1.08
CA CYS A 39 11.84 11.57 0.68
C CYS A 39 12.08 10.08 0.40
N GLU A 40 13.25 9.73 -0.14
CA GLU A 40 13.69 8.32 -0.23
C GLU A 40 13.76 7.68 1.17
N SER A 41 14.43 8.33 2.12
CA SER A 41 14.54 7.84 3.51
C SER A 41 13.18 7.71 4.21
N TYR A 42 12.26 8.64 3.92
CA TYR A 42 10.90 8.59 4.44
C TYR A 42 10.13 7.40 3.86
N LEU A 43 10.20 7.17 2.55
CA LEU A 43 9.56 6.03 1.90
C LEU A 43 10.11 4.70 2.44
N ASP A 44 11.41 4.62 2.72
CA ASP A 44 12.01 3.42 3.34
C ASP A 44 11.48 3.17 4.76
N SER A 45 11.25 4.23 5.53
CA SER A 45 10.62 4.11 6.84
C SER A 45 9.17 3.64 6.71
N TYR A 46 8.42 4.20 5.74
CA TYR A 46 7.05 3.79 5.45
C TYR A 46 6.95 2.32 5.01
N ARG A 47 7.85 1.86 4.13
CA ARG A 47 7.96 0.43 3.73
C ARG A 47 8.13 -0.50 4.93
N ARG A 48 8.96 -0.11 5.90
CA ARG A 48 9.15 -0.89 7.13
C ARG A 48 7.89 -0.92 7.99
N THR A 49 7.17 0.21 8.10
CA THR A 49 5.89 0.26 8.80
C THR A 49 4.88 -0.72 8.19
N VAL A 50 4.71 -0.71 6.86
CA VAL A 50 3.82 -1.64 6.15
C VAL A 50 4.23 -3.10 6.39
N ALA A 51 5.53 -3.40 6.36
CA ALA A 51 6.02 -4.75 6.62
C ALA A 51 5.73 -5.22 8.06
N LEU A 52 5.96 -4.34 9.04
CA LEU A 52 5.67 -4.62 10.46
C LEU A 52 4.17 -4.79 10.71
N GLU A 53 3.34 -3.96 10.09
CA GLU A 53 1.89 -4.08 10.17
C GLU A 53 1.42 -5.42 9.62
N ARG A 54 1.86 -5.79 8.41
CA ARG A 54 1.56 -7.09 7.81
C ARG A 54 1.99 -8.24 8.71
N GLN A 55 3.17 -8.15 9.32
CA GLN A 55 3.65 -9.17 10.26
C GLN A 55 2.80 -9.23 11.53
N ALA A 56 2.39 -8.09 12.07
CA ALA A 56 1.57 -8.03 13.29
C ALA A 56 0.17 -8.62 13.10
N PHE A 57 -0.35 -8.60 11.88
CA PHE A 57 -1.64 -9.19 11.50
C PHE A 57 -1.50 -10.52 10.73
N ALA A 58 -0.30 -11.09 10.65
CA ALA A 58 -0.05 -12.35 9.93
C ALA A 58 -0.44 -13.61 10.73
N ASP A 59 -0.89 -13.48 11.99
CA ASP A 59 -1.28 -14.64 12.79
C ASP A 59 -2.46 -15.38 12.13
N ASP A 60 -2.26 -16.68 11.88
CA ASP A 60 -3.19 -17.62 11.24
C ASP A 60 -4.42 -17.97 12.12
N ASP A 61 -4.52 -17.41 13.33
CA ASP A 61 -5.65 -17.66 14.26
C ASP A 61 -6.94 -16.93 13.85
N CYS A 62 -6.96 -16.29 12.68
CA CYS A 62 -8.21 -15.91 12.04
C CYS A 62 -8.90 -17.18 11.52
N ASP A 63 -9.81 -17.76 12.31
CA ASP A 63 -10.75 -18.79 11.85
C ASP A 63 -11.66 -18.20 10.75
N VAL A 64 -11.16 -18.16 9.51
CA VAL A 64 -11.93 -17.73 8.34
C VAL A 64 -12.90 -18.86 7.99
N PRO A 65 -14.23 -18.64 7.98
CA PRO A 65 -15.18 -19.69 7.67
C PRO A 65 -14.98 -20.21 6.25
N GLU A 66 -14.88 -21.53 6.09
CA GLU A 66 -14.71 -22.19 4.77
C GLU A 66 -15.81 -21.79 3.78
N GLU A 67 -17.05 -21.63 4.25
CA GLU A 67 -18.19 -21.16 3.46
C GLU A 67 -17.92 -19.81 2.79
N LEU A 68 -17.25 -18.88 3.48
CA LEU A 68 -16.90 -17.57 2.95
C LEU A 68 -15.82 -17.69 1.85
N VAL A 69 -14.80 -18.52 2.09
CA VAL A 69 -13.74 -18.80 1.11
C VAL A 69 -14.34 -19.37 -0.17
N GLN A 70 -15.22 -20.36 -0.05
CA GLN A 70 -15.88 -20.99 -1.19
C GLN A 70 -16.78 -20.00 -1.95
N ALA A 71 -17.53 -19.16 -1.25
CA ALA A 71 -18.37 -18.13 -1.88
C ALA A 71 -17.54 -17.14 -2.72
N ILE A 72 -16.41 -16.65 -2.21
CA ILE A 72 -15.52 -15.74 -2.94
C ILE A 72 -14.93 -16.43 -4.18
N LEU A 73 -14.46 -17.67 -4.03
CA LEU A 73 -13.87 -18.42 -5.14
C LEU A 73 -14.90 -18.80 -6.22
N ALA A 74 -16.17 -18.98 -5.86
CA ALA A 74 -17.25 -19.19 -6.81
C ALA A 74 -17.56 -17.90 -7.59
N ALA A 75 -17.66 -16.76 -6.89
CA ALA A 75 -17.93 -15.46 -7.51
C ALA A 75 -16.84 -15.03 -8.51
N ARG A 76 -15.56 -15.32 -8.22
CA ARG A 76 -14.44 -15.01 -9.14
C ARG A 76 -14.40 -15.87 -10.41
N ARG A 77 -15.11 -17.01 -10.42
CA ARG A 77 -15.13 -17.97 -11.53
C ARG A 77 -16.35 -17.82 -12.45
N ALA A 78 -17.36 -17.07 -12.02
CA ALA A 78 -18.55 -16.71 -12.80
C ALA A 78 -18.25 -15.54 -13.75
#